data_AF-A0A940Q567-F1
#
_entry.id   AF-A0A940Q567-F1
#
_cell.length_a   1.000
_cell.length_b   1.000
_cell.length_c   1.000
_cell.angle_alpha   90.00
_cell.angle_beta   90.00
_cell.angle_gamma   90.00
#
_symmetry.space_group_name_H-M   'P 1'
#
loop_
_entity.id
_entity.type
_entity.pdbx_description
1 polymer ?
#
loop_
_entity_poly.entity_id
_entity_poly.type
_entity_poly.pdbx_seq_one_letter_code
_entity_poly.pdbx_strand_id
1 'polypeptide(L)' 'MAVRKLKPVTPGQRHKVIGTFEDITASVPEKSLVYG' A
#
# COMPACT_ATOMS: atom_id res chain seq x y z
N MET A 1 -0.24 7.48 -8.01
CA MET A 1 0.47 6.72 -6.95
C MET A 1 1.98 6.87 -7.05
N ALA A 2 2.56 7.64 -6.13
CA ALA A 2 4.01 7.67 -5.93
C ALA A 2 4.48 6.38 -5.22
N VAL A 3 5.78 6.14 -5.25
CA VAL A 3 6.41 4.94 -4.71
C VAL A 3 7.43 5.36 -3.65
N ARG A 4 7.44 4.70 -2.48
CA ARG A 4 8.34 4.99 -1.36
C ARG A 4 9.21 3.79 -1.01
N LYS A 5 10.52 4.02 -0.95
CA LYS A 5 11.49 3.06 -0.44
C LYS A 5 11.49 3.07 1.09
N LEU A 6 11.42 1.90 1.71
CA LEU A 6 11.40 1.80 3.17
C LEU A 6 12.79 1.98 3.78
N LYS A 7 12.85 2.51 5.00
CA LYS A 7 14.09 2.49 5.79
C LYS A 7 14.47 1.03 6.08
N PRO A 8 15.71 0.62 5.83
CA PRO A 8 16.11 -0.78 5.93
C PRO A 8 16.42 -1.18 7.38
N VAL A 9 15.39 -1.28 8.23
CA VAL A 9 15.56 -1.68 9.65
C VAL A 9 15.67 -3.20 9.82
N THR A 10 15.27 -3.99 8.82
CA THR A 10 15.53 -5.44 8.75
C THR A 10 16.12 -5.85 7.39
N PRO A 11 16.81 -7.01 7.27
CA PRO A 11 17.40 -7.47 6.00
C PRO A 11 16.38 -7.56 4.85
N GLY A 12 15.17 -8.07 5.13
CA GLY A 12 14.10 -8.19 4.14
C GLY A 12 13.52 -6.86 3.66
N GLN A 13 13.79 -5.75 4.37
CA GLN A 13 13.29 -4.43 3.99
C GLN A 13 14.25 -3.64 3.09
N ARG A 14 15.49 -4.11 2.86
CA ARG A 14 16.54 -3.38 2.12
C ARG A 14 16.15 -2.99 0.69
N HIS A 15 15.47 -3.89 0.00
CA HIS A 15 14.98 -3.69 -1.36
C HIS A 15 13.46 -3.49 -1.40
N LYS A 16 12.81 -3.37 -0.24
CA LYS A 16 11.36 -3.29 -0.15
C LYS A 16 10.90 -1.88 -0.53
N VAL A 17 9.98 -1.86 -1.48
CA VAL A 17 9.39 -0.66 -2.07
C VAL A 17 7.87 -0.79 -1.96
N ILE A 18 7.20 0.26 -1.51
CA ILE A 18 5.74 0.28 -1.32
C ILE A 18 5.11 1.45 -2.08
N GLY A 19 3.85 1.34 -2.47
CA GLY A 19 3.07 2.50 -2.93
C GLY A 19 2.81 3.48 -1.78
N THR A 20 2.72 4.78 -2.10
CA THR A 20 2.36 5.80 -1.10
C THR A 20 0.86 5.88 -0.83
N PHE A 21 0.03 5.33 -1.74
CA PHE A 21 -1.43 5.27 -1.61
C PHE A 21 -2.11 6.62 -1.30
N GLU A 22 -1.48 7.75 -1.64
CA GLU A 22 -1.98 9.10 -1.36
C GLU A 22 -3.33 9.39 -2.04
N ASP A 23 -3.57 8.76 -3.19
CA ASP A 23 -4.81 8.89 -3.96
C ASP A 23 -5.96 8.03 -3.39
N ILE A 24 -5.71 7.12 -2.44
CA ILE A 24 -6.72 6.23 -1.85
C ILE A 24 -7.39 6.92 -0.66
N THR A 25 -8.67 7.29 -0.82
CA THR A 25 -9.45 7.98 0.21
C THR A 25 -10.25 7.05 1.12
N ALA A 26 -10.48 5.80 0.71
CA ALA A 26 -11.24 4.80 1.48
C ALA A 26 -10.53 3.44 1.44
N SER A 27 -10.50 2.74 2.58
CA SER A 27 -9.83 1.44 2.73
C SER A 27 -10.79 0.23 2.69
N VAL A 28 -12.10 0.47 2.79
CA VAL A 28 -13.14 -0.56 2.78
C VAL A 28 -13.99 -0.39 1.53
N PRO A 29 -14.17 -1.45 0.72
CA PRO A 29 -14.99 -1.36 -0.47
C PRO A 29 -16.48 -1.36 -0.12
N GLU A 30 -17.31 -0.88 -1.05
CA GLU A 30 -18.76 -0.92 -0.87
C GLU A 30 -19.29 -2.35 -0.98
N LYS A 31 -19.93 -2.84 0.08
CA LYS A 31 -20.35 -4.25 0.20
C LYS A 31 -21.34 -4.69 -0.89
N SER A 32 -22.17 -3.79 -1.39
CA SER A 32 -23.12 -4.03 -2.48
C SER A 32 -22.45 -4.25 -3.83
N LEU A 33 -21.24 -3.71 -4.02
CA LEU A 33 -20.50 -3.72 -5.29
C LEU A 33 -19.42 -4.80 -5.35
N VAL A 34 -19.31 -5.63 -4.32
CA VAL A 34 -18.33 -6.71 -4.23
C VAL A 34 -19.06 -8.01 -3.97
N TYR A 35 -18.77 -9.05 -4.77
CA TYR A 35 -19.22 -10.41 -4.48
C TYR A 35 -18.16 -11.13 -3.64
N GLY A 36 -18.61 -12.04 -2.77
CA GLY A 36 -17.77 -12.98 -2.01
C GLY A 36 -18.25 -14.39 -2.25
#